data_AF-A0A521ZWY9-F1
#
_entry.id   AF-A0A521ZWY9-F1
#
_cell.length_a   1.000
_cell.length_b   1.000
_cell.length_c   1.000
_cell.angle_alpha   90.00
_cell.angle_beta   90.00
_cell.angle_gamma   90.00
#
_symmetry.space_group_name_H-M   'P 1'
#
loop_
_entity.id
_entity.type
_entity.pdbx_description
1 polymer ?
#
loop_
_entity_poly.entity_id
_entity_poly.type
_entity_poly.pdbx_seq_one_letter_code
_entity_poly.pdbx_strand_id
1 'polypeptide(L)'
;MGKVGNAVLPHYLEVSEEEVAGAGGSLQDTTLRLGEVVAAYPPNDPRNRGISHNREWVYVVNVTYRDGAGIRSIVPYRCTVADSFGGMADHFRHFARRTDTEGNASFTKGNQVLVLCPNGDKSNALIIGGVRHSKDDSSDPNDAFLDFVFNGVHATIDKDGALSLTVPGATKLDGTPADDRDSNNHGSSVTLAKDGTISVADNNGQSIVVSPANKTITILAGDAVSQIKNKWLLKVPTVEIDASVVNVKALKINLGDEEIAIDPLDEVVVGSGIDTFTGLPFKALGDTSLIVKAKKE
;
A
#
# COMPACT_ATOMS: atom_id res chain seq x y z
N MET A 1 36.36 26.73 -37.44
CA MET A 1 36.36 27.52 -36.19
C MET A 1 35.07 28.33 -36.18
N GLY A 2 34.00 27.77 -35.62
CA GLY A 2 32.71 28.45 -35.46
C GLY A 2 32.39 28.46 -33.98
N LYS A 3 32.29 29.65 -33.39
CA LYS A 3 31.80 29.83 -32.01
C LYS A 3 30.28 29.80 -32.07
N VAL A 4 29.69 28.71 -31.60
CA VAL A 4 28.34 28.70 -31.05
C VAL A 4 28.48 28.59 -29.53
N GLY A 5 27.59 29.27 -28.80
CA GLY A 5 27.74 29.68 -27.40
C GLY A 5 28.20 28.63 -26.41
N ASN A 6 28.75 29.13 -25.30
CA ASN A 6 29.40 28.41 -24.18
C ASN A 6 28.61 27.23 -23.59
N ALA A 7 28.50 26.11 -24.30
CA ALA A 7 28.07 24.83 -23.76
C ALA A 7 29.22 23.83 -23.92
N VAL A 8 29.82 23.43 -22.80
CA VAL A 8 30.80 22.34 -22.77
C VAL A 8 30.02 21.05 -22.71
N LEU A 9 29.86 20.39 -23.87
CA LEU A 9 29.29 19.06 -23.96
C LEU A 9 30.41 18.00 -24.07
N PRO A 10 30.25 16.83 -23.43
CA PRO A 10 31.13 15.69 -23.65
C PRO A 10 31.23 15.37 -25.15
N HIS A 11 32.43 15.08 -25.64
CA HIS A 11 32.78 14.89 -27.07
C HIS A 11 31.99 13.81 -27.83
N TYR A 12 31.13 13.03 -27.16
CA TYR A 12 30.26 12.02 -27.75
C TYR A 12 28.81 12.47 -27.92
N LEU A 13 28.45 13.68 -27.46
CA LEU A 13 27.15 14.29 -27.67
C LEU A 13 27.28 15.39 -28.73
N GLU A 14 27.02 15.04 -29.98
CA GLU A 14 26.88 16.02 -31.06
C GLU A 14 25.52 16.72 -30.91
N VAL A 15 25.54 18.05 -30.85
CA VAL A 15 24.36 18.87 -31.12
C VAL A 15 24.32 19.03 -32.63
N SER A 16 23.47 18.26 -33.31
CA SER A 16 23.16 18.60 -34.70
C SER A 16 22.26 19.84 -34.69
N GLU A 17 22.81 20.99 -35.06
CA GLU A 17 22.01 22.09 -35.59
C GLU A 17 21.58 21.71 -37.02
N GLU A 18 20.70 20.71 -37.14
CA GLU A 18 19.95 20.50 -38.37
C GLU A 18 18.62 21.27 -38.28
N GLU A 19 18.70 22.61 -38.30
CA GLU A 19 17.61 23.39 -38.88
C GLU A 19 17.68 23.22 -40.41
N VAL A 20 17.22 22.07 -40.90
CA VAL A 20 16.75 21.98 -42.28
C VAL A 20 15.42 22.72 -42.31
N ALA A 21 15.50 24.02 -42.58
CA ALA A 21 14.34 24.85 -42.91
C ALA A 21 13.51 24.13 -43.99
N GLY A 22 12.39 23.54 -43.59
CA GLY A 22 11.41 22.93 -44.50
C GLY A 22 11.16 21.42 -44.38
N ALA A 23 11.80 20.69 -43.46
CA ALA A 23 11.52 19.26 -43.27
C ALA A 23 11.09 18.95 -41.83
N GLY A 24 9.85 19.29 -41.47
CA GLY A 24 9.22 18.91 -40.19
C GLY A 24 8.97 17.40 -40.08
N GLY A 25 10.04 16.60 -40.06
CA GLY A 25 10.03 15.15 -40.08
C GLY A 25 9.78 14.53 -38.70
N SER A 26 9.39 13.26 -38.69
CA SER A 26 9.15 12.48 -37.46
C SER A 26 10.39 12.19 -36.62
N LEU A 27 11.59 12.58 -37.07
CA LEU A 27 12.90 12.28 -36.48
C LEU A 27 13.63 13.52 -35.91
N GLN A 28 12.95 14.66 -35.82
CA GLN A 28 13.56 15.92 -35.35
C GLN A 28 12.97 16.42 -34.04
N ASP A 29 12.19 15.58 -33.34
CA ASP A 29 11.52 15.99 -32.10
C ASP A 29 12.34 15.72 -30.85
N THR A 30 13.45 16.44 -30.68
CA THR A 30 14.36 16.22 -29.54
C THR A 30 13.94 16.97 -28.27
N THR A 31 12.87 17.77 -28.34
CA THR A 31 12.45 18.63 -27.23
C THR A 31 11.68 17.84 -26.19
N LEU A 32 11.95 18.08 -24.90
CA LEU A 32 11.12 17.57 -23.81
C LEU A 32 9.77 18.28 -23.80
N ARG A 33 8.66 17.52 -23.81
CA ARG A 33 7.31 18.08 -23.89
C ARG A 33 6.43 17.67 -22.72
N LEU A 34 5.42 18.50 -22.44
CA LEU A 34 4.39 18.20 -21.47
C LEU A 34 3.13 17.69 -22.18
N GLY A 35 2.53 16.64 -21.63
CA GLY A 35 1.29 16.06 -22.16
C GLY A 35 0.42 15.42 -21.09
N GLU A 36 -0.74 14.92 -21.52
CA GLU A 36 -1.70 14.20 -20.69
C GLU A 36 -2.03 12.84 -21.30
N VAL A 37 -2.09 11.81 -20.46
CA VAL A 37 -2.49 10.46 -20.88
C VAL A 37 -4.01 10.43 -21.15
N VAL A 38 -4.39 10.16 -22.40
CA VAL A 38 -5.80 10.07 -22.83
C VAL A 38 -6.28 8.65 -23.12
N ALA A 39 -5.37 7.74 -23.41
CA ALA A 39 -5.67 6.32 -23.51
C ALA A 39 -4.51 5.46 -23.04
N ALA A 40 -4.83 4.25 -22.59
CA ALA A 40 -3.86 3.22 -22.20
C ALA A 40 -4.31 1.89 -22.80
N TYR A 41 -3.41 1.23 -23.51
CA TYR A 41 -3.64 -0.06 -24.16
C TYR A 41 -2.73 -1.11 -23.54
N PRO A 42 -3.27 -2.15 -22.89
CA PRO A 42 -2.46 -3.23 -22.36
C PRO A 42 -1.79 -4.05 -23.49
N PRO A 43 -0.76 -4.86 -23.18
CA PRO A 43 -0.05 -5.68 -24.18
C PRO A 43 -0.95 -6.56 -25.06
N ASN A 44 -2.07 -7.04 -24.52
CA ASN A 44 -3.01 -7.92 -25.22
C ASN A 44 -4.14 -7.18 -25.95
N ASP A 45 -4.19 -5.84 -25.91
CA ASP A 45 -5.24 -5.06 -26.59
C ASP A 45 -4.99 -5.02 -28.10
N PRO A 46 -5.98 -5.32 -28.97
CA PRO A 46 -5.84 -5.23 -30.42
C PRO A 46 -5.45 -3.84 -30.94
N ARG A 47 -5.62 -2.78 -30.14
CA ARG A 47 -5.22 -1.40 -30.42
C ARG A 47 -3.78 -1.12 -30.01
N ASN A 48 -3.13 -2.01 -29.27
CA ASN A 48 -1.69 -1.98 -28.99
C ASN A 48 -0.88 -2.51 -30.20
N ARG A 49 -1.04 -1.83 -31.34
CA ARG A 49 -0.25 -2.09 -32.56
C ARG A 49 0.88 -1.06 -32.61
N GLY A 50 2.13 -1.49 -32.45
CA GLY A 50 3.28 -0.56 -32.45
C GLY A 50 4.55 -1.08 -31.77
N ILE A 51 5.37 -0.12 -31.33
CA ILE A 51 6.77 -0.15 -30.83
C ILE A 51 7.19 -1.43 -30.08
N SER A 52 6.31 -1.98 -29.25
CA SER A 52 6.63 -3.07 -28.33
C SER A 52 5.69 -4.27 -28.46
N HIS A 53 5.11 -4.52 -29.65
CA HIS A 53 4.20 -5.64 -29.98
C HIS A 53 4.00 -6.67 -28.85
N ASN A 54 2.91 -6.51 -28.10
CA ASN A 54 2.46 -7.40 -27.03
C ASN A 54 3.40 -7.60 -25.84
N ARG A 55 4.35 -6.69 -25.59
CA ARG A 55 5.29 -6.78 -24.45
C ARG A 55 5.03 -5.72 -23.39
N GLU A 56 4.55 -4.53 -23.78
CA GLU A 56 4.42 -3.39 -22.88
C GLU A 56 3.10 -2.65 -23.08
N TRP A 57 2.74 -1.84 -22.09
CA TRP A 57 1.61 -0.93 -22.20
C TRP A 57 1.95 0.22 -23.14
N VAL A 58 1.03 0.54 -24.04
CA VAL A 58 1.14 1.71 -24.91
C VAL A 58 0.12 2.76 -24.48
N TYR A 59 0.59 3.97 -24.25
CA TYR A 59 -0.21 5.12 -23.86
C TYR A 59 -0.38 6.06 -25.04
N VAL A 60 -1.56 6.65 -25.17
CA VAL A 60 -1.76 7.81 -26.05
C VAL A 60 -1.66 9.05 -25.18
N VAL A 61 -0.70 9.90 -25.49
CA VAL A 61 -0.44 11.14 -24.76
C VAL A 61 -0.73 12.31 -25.68
N ASN A 62 -1.66 13.18 -25.29
CA ASN A 62 -1.89 14.44 -25.97
C ASN A 62 -0.81 15.43 -25.53
N VAL A 63 0.11 15.73 -26.43
CA VAL A 63 1.24 16.61 -26.17
C VAL A 63 0.91 18.02 -26.67
N THR A 64 1.09 19.01 -25.80
CA THR A 64 0.92 20.42 -26.17
C THR A 64 2.26 21.02 -26.59
N TYR A 65 2.28 21.75 -27.71
CA TYR A 65 3.41 22.60 -28.04
C TYR A 65 2.99 23.89 -28.72
N ARG A 66 3.90 24.88 -28.64
CA ARG A 66 3.75 26.17 -29.28
C ARG A 66 4.70 26.21 -30.47
N ASP A 67 4.15 26.38 -31.66
CA ASP A 67 4.92 26.59 -32.89
C ASP A 67 4.84 28.08 -33.24
N GLY A 68 5.88 28.83 -32.91
CA GLY A 68 5.96 30.28 -33.14
C GLY A 68 4.91 31.14 -32.39
N ALA A 69 4.39 32.18 -33.05
CA ALA A 69 3.51 33.19 -32.46
C ALA A 69 2.03 32.76 -32.32
N GLY A 70 1.66 31.56 -32.76
CA GLY A 70 0.27 31.08 -32.86
C GLY A 70 -0.18 30.03 -31.83
N ILE A 71 -1.43 29.57 -32.02
CA ILE A 71 -2.28 28.70 -31.17
C ILE A 71 -1.55 27.44 -30.67
N ARG A 72 -1.87 26.98 -29.45
CA ARG A 72 -1.39 25.71 -28.89
C ARG A 72 -1.87 24.55 -29.77
N SER A 73 -0.95 23.81 -30.39
CA SER A 73 -1.27 22.57 -31.09
C SER A 73 -1.26 21.40 -30.11
N ILE A 74 -2.21 20.48 -30.27
CA ILE A 74 -2.29 19.24 -29.51
C ILE A 74 -2.11 18.08 -30.48
N VAL A 75 -1.08 17.28 -30.26
CA VAL A 75 -0.76 16.14 -31.11
C VAL A 75 -0.68 14.87 -30.25
N PRO A 76 -1.39 13.79 -30.63
CA PRO A 76 -1.34 12.53 -29.91
C PRO A 76 -0.05 11.75 -30.22
N TYR A 77 0.72 11.42 -29.19
CA TYR A 77 1.93 10.60 -29.26
C TYR A 77 1.61 9.22 -28.71
N ARG A 78 2.17 8.16 -29.31
CA ARG A 78 2.14 6.82 -28.73
C ARG A 78 3.42 6.64 -27.91
N CYS A 79 3.26 6.45 -26.62
CA CYS A 79 4.37 6.40 -25.69
C CYS A 79 4.40 5.08 -24.90
N THR A 80 5.58 4.63 -24.53
CA THR A 80 5.77 3.67 -23.43
C THR A 80 6.28 4.41 -22.18
N VAL A 81 6.22 3.80 -21.00
CA VAL A 81 6.73 4.40 -19.76
C VAL A 81 8.17 3.94 -19.54
N ALA A 82 9.06 4.90 -19.30
CA ALA A 82 10.43 4.61 -18.95
C ALA A 82 10.50 3.88 -17.60
N ASP A 83 11.30 2.83 -17.54
CA ASP A 83 11.59 2.10 -16.31
C ASP A 83 12.77 2.76 -15.58
N SER A 84 12.65 2.94 -14.26
CA SER A 84 13.68 3.59 -13.44
C SER A 84 14.98 2.78 -13.29
N PHE A 85 14.95 1.46 -13.52
CA PHE A 85 16.10 0.56 -13.41
C PHE A 85 16.47 -0.11 -14.75
N GLY A 86 15.50 -0.29 -15.66
CA GLY A 86 15.74 -0.66 -17.06
C GLY A 86 16.29 -2.08 -17.28
N GLY A 87 16.39 -2.90 -16.23
CA GLY A 87 16.89 -4.26 -16.27
C GLY A 87 15.78 -5.31 -16.39
N MET A 88 16.13 -6.52 -16.86
CA MET A 88 15.20 -7.65 -16.87
C MET A 88 14.87 -8.13 -15.45
N ALA A 89 15.87 -8.12 -14.57
CA ALA A 89 15.72 -8.49 -13.17
C ALA A 89 15.34 -7.29 -12.28
N ASP A 90 15.86 -6.10 -12.62
CA ASP A 90 15.68 -4.88 -11.84
C ASP A 90 14.78 -3.91 -12.63
N HIS A 91 13.52 -3.81 -12.23
CA HIS A 91 12.52 -3.01 -12.92
C HIS A 91 11.56 -2.31 -11.95
N PHE A 92 11.16 -1.08 -12.28
CA PHE A 92 10.10 -0.35 -11.57
C PHE A 92 8.99 -0.01 -12.55
N ARG A 93 7.88 -0.75 -12.47
CA ARG A 93 6.73 -0.59 -13.35
C ARG A 93 5.56 0.04 -12.61
N HIS A 94 5.08 1.14 -13.15
CA HIS A 94 3.83 1.75 -12.75
C HIS A 94 2.99 2.03 -13.99
N PHE A 95 1.68 2.20 -13.79
CA PHE A 95 0.76 2.49 -14.88
C PHE A 95 0.29 3.93 -14.77
N ALA A 96 0.30 4.63 -15.91
CA ALA A 96 -0.23 5.98 -15.97
C ALA A 96 -1.75 5.94 -16.12
N ARG A 97 -2.47 6.64 -15.25
CA ARG A 97 -3.93 6.73 -15.34
C ARG A 97 -4.33 7.66 -16.49
N ARG A 98 -5.22 7.18 -17.37
CA ARG A 98 -5.79 7.99 -18.46
C ARG A 98 -6.89 8.90 -17.93
N THR A 99 -7.21 9.97 -18.66
CA THR A 99 -8.43 10.75 -18.40
C THR A 99 -9.69 10.00 -18.85
N ASP A 100 -10.81 10.24 -18.16
CA ASP A 100 -12.15 9.77 -18.52
C ASP A 100 -12.88 10.76 -19.46
N THR A 101 -12.33 11.95 -19.70
CA THR A 101 -12.96 12.97 -20.55
C THR A 101 -12.35 12.94 -21.95
N GLU A 102 -13.14 12.53 -22.94
CA GLU A 102 -12.77 12.71 -24.35
C GLU A 102 -12.99 14.16 -24.76
N GLY A 103 -11.89 14.88 -25.02
CA GLY A 103 -11.91 16.16 -25.75
C GLY A 103 -12.07 17.41 -24.88
N ASN A 104 -10.95 18.08 -24.59
CA ASN A 104 -10.74 19.50 -24.91
C ASN A 104 -9.31 19.91 -24.53
N ALA A 105 -8.86 21.03 -25.08
CA ALA A 105 -7.46 21.43 -25.21
C ALA A 105 -6.72 21.84 -23.92
N SER A 106 -7.11 21.32 -22.76
CA SER A 106 -6.58 21.70 -21.44
C SER A 106 -6.38 20.46 -20.58
N PHE A 107 -5.28 20.40 -19.82
CA PHE A 107 -5.00 19.29 -18.90
C PHE A 107 -6.22 19.00 -18.01
N THR A 108 -6.76 17.78 -18.10
CA THR A 108 -7.91 17.31 -17.33
C THR A 108 -7.47 16.45 -16.13
N LYS A 109 -8.22 15.40 -15.76
CA LYS A 109 -7.96 14.55 -14.59
C LYS A 109 -6.93 13.42 -14.86
N GLY A 110 -6.41 13.30 -16.08
CA GLY A 110 -5.43 12.27 -16.41
C GLY A 110 -4.04 12.57 -15.83
N ASN A 111 -3.16 11.57 -15.86
CA ASN A 111 -1.76 11.79 -15.48
C ASN A 111 -1.12 12.82 -16.42
N GLN A 112 -0.61 13.89 -15.84
CA GLN A 112 0.22 14.86 -16.54
C GLN A 112 1.66 14.33 -16.58
N VAL A 113 2.26 14.26 -17.76
CA VAL A 113 3.51 13.53 -17.99
C VAL A 113 4.49 14.32 -18.84
N LEU A 114 5.77 14.05 -18.62
CA LEU A 114 6.88 14.51 -19.46
C LEU A 114 7.16 13.47 -20.53
N VAL A 115 7.13 13.88 -21.79
CA VAL A 115 7.36 13.04 -22.97
C VAL A 115 8.66 13.46 -23.66
N LEU A 116 9.52 12.49 -23.91
CA LEU A 116 10.74 12.65 -24.70
C LEU A 116 10.73 11.68 -25.87
N CYS A 117 11.23 12.10 -27.03
CA CYS A 117 11.45 11.23 -28.18
C CYS A 117 12.95 11.00 -28.34
N PRO A 118 13.48 9.83 -27.92
CA PRO A 118 14.89 9.48 -28.12
C PRO A 118 15.26 9.60 -29.60
N ASN A 119 16.42 10.21 -29.88
CA ASN A 119 16.89 10.47 -31.25
C ASN A 119 15.91 11.27 -32.11
N GLY A 120 15.01 12.04 -31.50
CA GLY A 120 14.00 12.84 -32.20
C GLY A 120 12.84 12.03 -32.79
N ASP A 121 12.78 10.72 -32.55
CA ASP A 121 11.80 9.83 -33.18
C ASP A 121 10.46 9.80 -32.44
N LYS A 122 9.46 10.47 -33.02
CA LYS A 122 8.08 10.50 -32.51
C LYS A 122 7.43 9.13 -32.43
N SER A 123 7.90 8.18 -33.25
CA SER A 123 7.39 6.82 -33.22
C SER A 123 7.89 6.02 -32.03
N ASN A 124 8.91 6.49 -31.29
CA ASN A 124 9.50 5.83 -30.13
C ASN A 124 9.44 6.72 -28.86
N ALA A 125 8.36 7.50 -28.70
CA ALA A 125 8.22 8.41 -27.57
C ALA A 125 8.16 7.67 -26.22
N LEU A 126 8.75 8.28 -25.18
CA LEU A 126 8.82 7.75 -23.82
C LEU A 126 8.22 8.75 -22.83
N ILE A 127 7.39 8.26 -21.92
CA ILE A 127 7.03 8.97 -20.69
C ILE A 127 8.19 8.80 -19.72
N ILE A 128 8.89 9.88 -19.42
CA ILE A 128 10.08 9.86 -18.55
C ILE A 128 9.79 10.29 -17.10
N GLY A 129 8.57 10.76 -16.84
CA GLY A 129 8.13 11.15 -15.51
C GLY A 129 6.74 11.78 -15.51
N GLY A 130 6.15 11.89 -14.33
CA GLY A 130 4.92 12.67 -14.09
C GLY A 130 5.25 14.10 -13.67
N VAL A 131 4.34 15.04 -13.94
CA VAL A 131 4.34 16.35 -13.27
C VAL A 131 3.20 16.43 -12.27
N ARG A 132 3.39 17.23 -11.22
CA ARG A 132 2.37 17.45 -10.20
C ARG A 132 1.12 18.05 -10.84
N HIS A 133 -0.03 17.46 -10.55
CA HIS A 133 -1.31 17.96 -11.03
C HIS A 133 -1.65 19.29 -10.33
N SER A 134 -2.13 20.30 -11.06
CA SER A 134 -2.41 21.64 -10.51
C SER A 134 -3.45 21.69 -9.37
N LYS A 135 -4.31 20.67 -9.27
CA LYS A 135 -5.31 20.51 -8.20
C LYS A 135 -4.85 19.64 -7.03
N ASP A 136 -3.62 19.15 -7.07
CA ASP A 136 -3.02 18.43 -5.95
C ASP A 136 -2.70 19.43 -4.84
N ASP A 137 -3.42 19.31 -3.73
CA ASP A 137 -3.32 20.14 -2.54
C ASP A 137 -2.36 19.58 -1.48
N SER A 138 -1.44 18.67 -1.86
CA SER A 138 -0.31 18.22 -1.02
C SER A 138 0.64 19.39 -0.70
N SER A 139 0.21 20.28 0.19
CA SER A 139 0.86 21.54 0.49
C SER A 139 1.48 21.53 1.88
N ASP A 140 1.82 20.35 2.43
CA ASP A 140 2.54 20.32 3.70
C ASP A 140 4.04 20.04 3.49
N PRO A 141 4.86 21.08 3.26
CA PRO A 141 6.30 20.93 3.11
C PRO A 141 7.00 20.53 4.42
N ASN A 142 6.29 20.42 5.55
CA ASN A 142 6.90 20.24 6.87
C ASN A 142 6.71 18.85 7.47
N ASP A 143 5.79 18.02 6.97
CA ASP A 143 5.38 16.82 7.70
C ASP A 143 5.73 15.48 7.01
N ALA A 144 5.99 15.45 5.69
CA ALA A 144 6.36 14.21 4.99
C ALA A 144 7.64 14.36 4.14
N PHE A 145 8.66 13.53 4.40
CA PHE A 145 9.86 13.40 3.54
C PHE A 145 9.61 12.50 2.33
N LEU A 146 8.68 11.56 2.45
CA LEU A 146 8.18 10.75 1.35
C LEU A 146 6.66 10.70 1.43
N ASP A 147 6.00 11.00 0.32
CA ASP A 147 4.56 10.83 0.17
C ASP A 147 4.32 10.08 -1.15
N PHE A 148 3.72 8.88 -1.05
CA PHE A 148 3.44 8.00 -2.16
C PHE A 148 1.97 7.61 -2.13
N VAL A 149 1.24 8.01 -3.18
CA VAL A 149 -0.15 7.60 -3.37
C VAL A 149 -0.28 6.90 -4.72
N PHE A 150 -0.69 5.63 -4.69
CA PHE A 150 -0.99 4.90 -5.91
C PHE A 150 -2.19 3.98 -5.72
N ASN A 151 -3.22 4.19 -6.54
CA ASN A 151 -4.45 3.42 -6.51
C ASN A 151 -5.12 3.31 -5.13
N GLY A 152 -5.04 4.41 -4.37
CA GLY A 152 -5.57 4.50 -3.02
C GLY A 152 -4.64 3.94 -1.95
N VAL A 153 -3.61 3.15 -2.29
CA VAL A 153 -2.54 2.85 -1.33
C VAL A 153 -1.78 4.14 -1.06
N HIS A 154 -1.65 4.49 0.22
CA HIS A 154 -0.95 5.68 0.68
C HIS A 154 0.19 5.26 1.60
N ALA A 155 1.42 5.62 1.25
CA ALA A 155 2.59 5.40 2.07
C ALA A 155 3.31 6.73 2.34
N THR A 156 3.59 7.01 3.61
CA THR A 156 4.27 8.24 4.03
C THR A 156 5.43 7.94 4.94
N ILE A 157 6.52 8.71 4.82
CA ILE A 157 7.57 8.78 5.82
C ILE A 157 7.60 10.21 6.34
N ASP A 158 7.34 10.38 7.63
CA ASP A 158 7.30 11.71 8.25
C ASP A 158 8.70 12.25 8.55
N LYS A 159 8.76 13.49 9.04
CA LYS A 159 10.03 14.14 9.38
C LYS A 159 10.84 13.45 10.50
N ASP A 160 10.18 12.66 11.32
CA ASP A 160 10.77 11.92 12.43
C ASP A 160 11.14 10.48 12.03
N GLY A 161 10.93 10.10 10.76
CA GLY A 161 11.22 8.78 10.21
C GLY A 161 10.13 7.74 10.48
N ALA A 162 8.94 8.15 10.95
CA ALA A 162 7.81 7.24 11.11
C ALA A 162 7.23 6.88 9.73
N LEU A 163 7.03 5.58 9.50
CA LEU A 163 6.43 5.05 8.28
C LEU A 163 4.95 4.77 8.54
N SER A 164 4.08 5.25 7.67
CA SER A 164 2.67 4.84 7.63
C SER A 164 2.35 4.26 6.26
N LEU A 165 1.66 3.13 6.25
CA LEU A 165 1.07 2.52 5.06
C LEU A 165 -0.43 2.35 5.32
N THR A 166 -1.25 3.03 4.54
CA THR A 166 -2.71 3.00 4.67
C THR A 166 -3.33 2.47 3.39
N VAL A 167 -4.32 1.59 3.54
CA VAL A 167 -5.11 1.04 2.43
C VAL A 167 -6.57 1.46 2.60
N PRO A 168 -6.92 2.73 2.29
CA PRO A 168 -8.30 3.16 2.25
C PRO A 168 -9.11 2.43 1.16
N GLY A 169 -8.48 1.78 0.18
CA GLY A 169 -9.17 1.09 -0.92
C GLY A 169 -9.06 1.84 -2.24
N ALA A 170 -9.59 1.26 -3.32
CA ALA A 170 -9.44 1.80 -4.67
C ALA A 170 -10.00 3.23 -4.81
N THR A 171 -9.34 4.05 -5.63
CA THR A 171 -9.73 5.44 -5.90
C THR A 171 -10.03 5.69 -7.37
N LYS A 172 -10.95 6.61 -7.62
CA LYS A 172 -11.25 7.20 -8.94
C LYS A 172 -10.10 8.09 -9.42
N LEU A 173 -10.22 8.63 -10.64
CA LEU A 173 -9.22 9.51 -11.24
C LEU A 173 -9.02 10.82 -10.48
N ASP A 174 -10.04 11.33 -9.80
CA ASP A 174 -9.94 12.54 -8.97
C ASP A 174 -9.47 12.27 -7.54
N GLY A 175 -9.04 11.03 -7.24
CA GLY A 175 -8.57 10.64 -5.92
C GLY A 175 -9.68 10.30 -4.92
N THR A 176 -10.96 10.50 -5.28
CA THR A 176 -12.07 10.09 -4.41
C THR A 176 -12.23 8.56 -4.39
N PRO A 177 -12.86 7.96 -3.37
CA PRO A 177 -13.11 6.52 -3.30
C PRO A 177 -13.88 5.98 -4.52
N ALA A 178 -13.52 4.77 -4.99
CA ALA A 178 -14.24 4.07 -6.06
C ALA A 178 -15.68 3.72 -5.64
N ASP A 179 -16.61 3.65 -6.60
CA ASP A 179 -18.04 3.42 -6.33
C ASP A 179 -18.34 1.99 -5.81
N ASP A 180 -17.52 1.03 -6.20
CA ASP A 180 -17.58 -0.38 -5.81
C ASP A 180 -16.74 -0.70 -4.56
N ARG A 181 -16.18 0.33 -3.92
CA ARG A 181 -15.44 0.17 -2.67
C ARG A 181 -16.36 -0.38 -1.59
N ASP A 182 -15.99 -1.51 -1.01
CA ASP A 182 -16.66 -2.07 0.16
C ASP A 182 -16.58 -1.07 1.32
N SER A 183 -17.72 -0.50 1.70
CA SER A 183 -17.82 0.47 2.79
C SER A 183 -17.49 -0.14 4.16
N ASN A 184 -17.48 -1.46 4.28
CA ASN A 184 -17.32 -2.18 5.54
C ASN A 184 -15.94 -2.83 5.69
N ASN A 185 -15.21 -3.07 4.59
CA ASN A 185 -13.87 -3.67 4.59
C ASN A 185 -12.84 -2.76 3.91
N HIS A 186 -12.51 -1.65 4.56
CA HIS A 186 -11.46 -0.76 4.07
C HIS A 186 -10.73 -0.05 5.22
N GLY A 187 -9.57 0.54 4.91
CA GLY A 187 -8.81 1.39 5.83
C GLY A 187 -7.89 0.65 6.80
N SER A 188 -7.42 -0.53 6.42
CA SER A 188 -6.32 -1.14 7.16
C SER A 188 -5.07 -0.27 7.07
N SER A 189 -4.31 -0.23 8.15
CA SER A 189 -3.05 0.50 8.23
C SER A 189 -1.96 -0.34 8.89
N VAL A 190 -0.72 -0.06 8.47
CA VAL A 190 0.49 -0.54 9.12
C VAL A 190 1.34 0.70 9.41
N THR A 191 1.71 0.90 10.67
CA THR A 191 2.52 2.03 11.09
C THR A 191 3.75 1.57 11.85
N LEU A 192 4.90 2.14 11.52
CA LEU A 192 6.12 2.05 12.32
C LEU A 192 6.38 3.46 12.87
N ALA A 193 6.10 3.64 14.15
CA ALA A 193 6.33 4.90 14.84
C ALA A 193 7.82 5.11 15.13
N LYS A 194 8.22 6.37 15.34
CA LYS A 194 9.61 6.76 15.63
C LYS A 194 10.21 6.13 16.90
N ASP A 195 9.36 5.69 17.82
CA ASP A 195 9.77 4.99 19.04
C ASP A 195 9.98 3.47 18.82
N GLY A 196 9.83 3.00 17.57
CA GLY A 196 9.91 1.60 17.19
C GLY A 196 8.61 0.82 17.40
N THR A 197 7.51 1.48 17.80
CA THR A 197 6.21 0.83 17.93
C THR A 197 5.69 0.43 16.55
N ILE A 198 5.29 -0.83 16.42
CA ILE A 198 4.67 -1.38 15.21
C ILE A 198 3.19 -1.56 15.50
N SER A 199 2.32 -0.98 14.66
CA SER A 199 0.88 -1.18 14.73
C SER A 199 0.36 -1.71 13.41
N VAL A 200 -0.52 -2.69 13.49
CA VAL A 200 -1.39 -3.14 12.40
C VAL A 200 -2.81 -2.94 12.90
N ALA A 201 -3.61 -2.15 12.20
CA ALA A 201 -4.97 -1.83 12.63
C ALA A 201 -5.93 -1.83 11.44
N ASP A 202 -7.21 -2.06 11.72
CA ASP A 202 -8.30 -1.81 10.78
C ASP A 202 -9.19 -0.66 11.25
N ASN A 203 -10.16 -0.30 10.41
CA ASN A 203 -11.14 0.74 10.74
C ASN A 203 -12.22 0.28 11.71
N ASN A 204 -12.27 -1.01 12.07
CA ASN A 204 -13.26 -1.60 12.96
C ASN A 204 -12.75 -1.73 14.41
N GLY A 205 -11.58 -1.16 14.71
CA GLY A 205 -10.98 -1.17 16.04
C GLY A 205 -10.19 -2.44 16.37
N GLN A 206 -9.98 -3.33 15.39
CA GLN A 206 -9.09 -4.48 15.57
C GLN A 206 -7.64 -4.01 15.42
N SER A 207 -6.75 -4.51 16.28
CA SER A 207 -5.34 -4.11 16.21
C SER A 207 -4.36 -5.12 16.79
N ILE A 208 -3.14 -5.05 16.31
CA ILE A 208 -1.95 -5.67 16.89
C ILE A 208 -0.91 -4.57 17.06
N VAL A 209 -0.50 -4.32 18.31
CA VAL A 209 0.50 -3.29 18.65
C VAL A 209 1.66 -3.94 19.37
N VAL A 210 2.87 -3.77 18.83
CA VAL A 210 4.12 -4.17 19.48
C VAL A 210 4.84 -2.91 19.92
N SER A 211 4.98 -2.71 21.23
CA SER A 211 5.61 -1.52 21.79
C SER A 211 6.92 -1.88 22.51
N PRO A 212 8.09 -1.53 21.93
CA PRO A 212 9.39 -1.75 22.58
C PRO A 212 9.53 -0.98 23.89
N ALA A 213 9.02 0.26 23.93
CA ALA A 213 9.09 1.12 25.10
C ALA A 213 8.36 0.51 26.31
N ASN A 214 7.16 -0.03 26.07
CA ASN A 214 6.34 -0.66 27.11
C ASN A 214 6.66 -2.14 27.31
N LYS A 215 7.42 -2.77 26.39
CA LYS A 215 7.70 -4.21 26.34
C LYS A 215 6.43 -5.05 26.26
N THR A 216 5.43 -4.56 25.55
CA THR A 216 4.12 -5.20 25.42
C THR A 216 3.79 -5.56 23.98
N ILE A 217 2.95 -6.59 23.85
CA ILE A 217 2.20 -6.90 22.64
C ILE A 217 0.73 -6.83 23.02
N THR A 218 0.00 -5.92 22.40
CA THR A 218 -1.45 -5.76 22.59
C THR A 218 -2.14 -6.32 21.36
N ILE A 219 -3.10 -7.23 21.56
CA ILE A 219 -3.96 -7.77 20.51
C ILE A 219 -5.38 -7.43 20.90
N LEU A 220 -6.04 -6.61 20.08
CA LEU A 220 -7.45 -6.29 20.21
C LEU A 220 -8.18 -6.93 19.03
N ALA A 221 -9.01 -7.93 19.33
CA ALA A 221 -9.87 -8.57 18.35
C ALA A 221 -11.32 -8.20 18.62
N GLY A 222 -12.11 -8.01 17.56
CA GLY A 222 -13.54 -7.68 17.70
C GLY A 222 -14.41 -8.86 18.15
N ASP A 223 -13.98 -10.09 17.86
CA ASP A 223 -14.74 -11.30 18.21
C ASP A 223 -13.82 -12.39 18.78
N ALA A 224 -12.91 -12.94 17.96
CA ALA A 224 -12.01 -14.00 18.38
C ALA A 224 -10.60 -13.86 17.80
N VAL A 225 -9.61 -14.29 18.57
CA VAL A 225 -8.25 -14.59 18.07
C VAL A 225 -8.21 -16.07 17.69
N SER A 226 -8.37 -16.39 16.40
CA SER A 226 -8.62 -17.78 15.95
C SER A 226 -7.35 -18.61 15.62
N GLN A 227 -7.44 -19.90 15.96
CA GLN A 227 -6.63 -21.10 15.63
C GLN A 227 -5.10 -21.01 15.55
N ILE A 228 -4.47 -21.52 16.61
CA ILE A 228 -3.08 -21.97 16.58
C ILE A 228 -3.07 -23.46 16.19
N LYS A 229 -2.52 -23.78 15.01
CA LYS A 229 -2.60 -25.14 14.41
C LYS A 229 -2.06 -26.27 15.29
N ASN A 230 -1.02 -26.01 16.10
CA ASN A 230 -0.28 -27.07 16.80
C ASN A 230 -0.10 -26.83 18.29
N LYS A 231 0.41 -25.65 18.69
CA LYS A 231 0.70 -25.34 20.10
C LYS A 231 0.86 -23.84 20.32
N TRP A 232 0.17 -23.30 21.32
CA TRP A 232 0.52 -22.02 21.92
C TRP A 232 1.35 -22.27 23.17
N LEU A 233 2.52 -21.64 23.27
CA LEU A 233 3.34 -21.68 24.49
C LEU A 233 3.51 -20.25 25.00
N LEU A 234 2.77 -19.93 26.06
CA LEU A 234 2.92 -18.66 26.77
C LEU A 234 3.91 -18.86 27.92
N LYS A 235 5.09 -18.24 27.83
CA LYS A 235 6.11 -18.25 28.90
C LYS A 235 6.11 -16.90 29.59
N VAL A 236 5.27 -16.76 30.60
CA VAL A 236 5.16 -15.54 31.40
C VAL A 236 5.10 -15.92 32.88
N PRO A 237 5.51 -15.03 33.80
CA PRO A 237 5.41 -15.29 35.24
C PRO A 237 3.96 -15.48 35.71
N THR A 238 3.03 -14.71 35.15
CA THR A 238 1.62 -14.71 35.53
C THR A 238 0.74 -14.55 34.30
N VAL A 239 -0.39 -15.25 34.28
CA VAL A 239 -1.48 -15.07 33.31
C VAL A 239 -2.71 -14.67 34.09
N GLU A 240 -3.23 -13.48 33.82
CA GLU A 240 -4.51 -13.01 34.35
C GLU A 240 -5.56 -13.12 33.24
N ILE A 241 -6.72 -13.70 33.56
CA ILE A 241 -7.82 -13.90 32.62
C ILE A 241 -9.06 -13.26 33.23
N ASP A 242 -9.43 -12.09 32.72
CA ASP A 242 -10.72 -11.46 33.00
C ASP A 242 -11.72 -11.91 31.94
N ALA A 243 -12.58 -12.87 32.29
CA ALA A 243 -13.57 -13.43 31.38
C ALA A 243 -14.80 -13.92 32.15
N SER A 244 -15.98 -13.75 31.56
CA SER A 244 -17.22 -14.29 32.15
C SER A 244 -17.26 -15.82 32.17
N VAL A 245 -16.60 -16.47 31.21
CA VAL A 245 -16.51 -17.94 31.14
C VAL A 245 -15.16 -18.36 30.56
N VAL A 246 -14.47 -19.27 31.25
CA VAL A 246 -13.26 -19.94 30.76
C VAL A 246 -13.55 -21.42 30.52
N ASN A 247 -13.59 -21.84 29.24
CA ASN A 247 -13.79 -23.24 28.86
C ASN A 247 -12.45 -23.90 28.50
N VAL A 248 -11.99 -24.84 29.33
CA VAL A 248 -10.77 -25.62 29.07
C VAL A 248 -11.12 -27.04 28.66
N LYS A 249 -10.89 -27.39 27.40
CA LYS A 249 -11.00 -28.78 26.90
C LYS A 249 -9.60 -29.38 26.77
N ALA A 250 -9.17 -30.13 27.78
CA ALA A 250 -7.85 -30.75 27.80
C ALA A 250 -7.92 -32.23 28.24
N LEU A 251 -7.00 -33.05 27.72
CA LEU A 251 -6.79 -34.43 28.22
C LEU A 251 -6.26 -34.43 29.66
N LYS A 252 -5.47 -33.42 30.02
CA LYS A 252 -4.91 -33.22 31.36
C LYS A 252 -4.66 -31.73 31.59
N ILE A 253 -5.07 -31.25 32.76
CA ILE A 253 -4.71 -29.93 33.29
C ILE A 253 -3.74 -30.17 34.44
N ASN A 254 -2.58 -29.51 34.44
CA ASN A 254 -1.63 -29.56 35.54
C ASN A 254 -1.56 -28.16 36.16
N LEU A 255 -1.99 -28.05 37.42
CA LEU A 255 -2.00 -26.80 38.17
C LEU A 255 -0.74 -26.60 39.02
N GLY A 256 0.23 -27.54 38.93
CA GLY A 256 1.42 -27.53 39.77
C GLY A 256 1.13 -27.99 41.20
N ASP A 257 2.00 -27.58 42.13
CA ASP A 257 1.94 -27.94 43.56
C ASP A 257 1.15 -26.92 44.40
N GLU A 258 0.54 -25.89 43.78
CA GLU A 258 -0.19 -24.83 44.48
C GLU A 258 -1.71 -25.11 44.55
N GLU A 259 -2.32 -24.73 45.68
CA GLU A 259 -3.76 -24.86 45.92
C GLU A 259 -4.55 -23.88 45.04
N ILE A 260 -5.70 -24.32 44.52
CA ILE A 260 -6.68 -23.40 43.93
C ILE A 260 -7.29 -22.59 45.08
N ALA A 261 -6.83 -21.35 45.26
CA ALA A 261 -7.49 -20.40 46.13
C ALA A 261 -8.67 -19.79 45.38
N ILE A 262 -9.88 -19.99 45.91
CA ILE A 262 -11.11 -19.40 45.41
C ILE A 262 -11.48 -18.33 46.43
N ASP A 263 -11.60 -17.08 46.00
CA ASP A 263 -12.01 -16.00 46.90
C ASP A 263 -13.42 -16.33 47.43
N PRO A 264 -13.60 -16.47 48.75
CA PRO A 264 -14.88 -16.86 49.32
C PRO A 264 -15.99 -15.82 49.16
N LEU A 265 -15.68 -14.62 48.63
CA LEU A 265 -16.67 -13.60 48.30
C LEU A 265 -17.40 -13.84 46.97
N ASP A 266 -16.88 -14.71 46.09
CA ASP A 266 -17.53 -15.08 44.83
C ASP A 266 -18.25 -16.44 44.98
N GLU A 267 -19.58 -16.38 44.87
CA GLU A 267 -20.49 -17.47 45.21
C GLU A 267 -20.22 -18.79 44.45
N VAL A 268 -20.02 -19.86 45.23
CA VAL A 268 -20.26 -21.28 44.91
C VAL A 268 -19.54 -21.85 43.68
N VAL A 269 -18.55 -22.72 43.93
CA VAL A 269 -18.07 -23.66 42.92
C VAL A 269 -19.14 -24.71 42.66
N VAL A 270 -19.82 -24.62 41.52
CA VAL A 270 -20.71 -25.68 41.03
C VAL A 270 -19.97 -26.50 39.99
N GLY A 271 -19.35 -27.60 40.43
CA GLY A 271 -18.80 -28.61 39.52
C GLY A 271 -19.80 -29.76 39.38
N SER A 272 -20.14 -30.18 38.16
CA SER A 272 -20.81 -31.46 37.92
C SER A 272 -19.88 -32.39 37.15
N GLY A 273 -19.72 -33.62 37.60
CA GLY A 273 -18.88 -34.62 36.94
C GLY A 273 -19.45 -36.03 37.10
N ILE A 274 -18.82 -36.98 36.42
CA ILE A 274 -19.04 -38.41 36.66
C ILE A 274 -17.81 -38.91 37.40
N ASP A 275 -18.02 -39.48 38.58
CA ASP A 275 -16.95 -40.13 39.34
C ASP A 275 -16.49 -41.35 38.54
N THR A 276 -15.21 -41.39 38.18
CA THR A 276 -14.64 -42.45 37.34
C THR A 276 -14.53 -43.79 38.05
N PHE A 277 -14.62 -43.83 39.38
CA PHE A 277 -14.65 -45.05 40.17
C PHE A 277 -16.07 -45.59 40.36
N THR A 278 -17.05 -44.72 40.61
CA THR A 278 -18.42 -45.16 40.91
C THR A 278 -19.37 -45.08 39.72
N GLY A 279 -19.00 -44.36 38.66
CA GLY A 279 -19.85 -44.09 37.49
C GLY A 279 -21.06 -43.20 37.80
N LEU A 280 -21.14 -42.63 39.00
CA LEU A 280 -22.27 -41.82 39.43
C LEU A 280 -22.05 -40.34 39.09
N PRO A 281 -23.11 -39.62 38.67
CA PRO A 281 -23.04 -38.18 38.57
C PRO A 281 -22.87 -37.60 39.98
N PHE A 282 -21.86 -36.74 40.16
CA PHE A 282 -21.70 -35.95 41.36
C PHE A 282 -21.91 -34.47 41.04
N LYS A 283 -22.48 -33.75 42.01
CA LYS A 283 -22.53 -32.29 42.03
C LYS A 283 -21.65 -31.87 43.22
N ALA A 284 -20.48 -31.33 42.93
CA ALA A 284 -19.66 -30.66 43.92
C ALA A 284 -20.42 -29.39 44.33
N LEU A 285 -21.02 -29.43 45.53
CA LEU A 285 -21.52 -28.27 46.26
C LEU A 285 -20.55 -28.06 47.40
N GLY A 286 -19.50 -27.28 47.16
CA GLY A 286 -18.58 -26.84 48.20
C GLY A 286 -19.01 -25.47 48.69
N ASP A 287 -19.42 -25.39 49.95
CA ASP A 287 -19.21 -24.16 50.72
C ASP A 287 -17.68 -23.99 50.88
N THR A 288 -17.18 -22.76 50.85
CA THR A 288 -15.75 -22.39 50.79
C THR A 288 -14.94 -22.92 51.98
N SER A 289 -15.61 -23.44 53.01
CA SER A 289 -15.03 -24.11 54.17
C SER A 289 -14.64 -25.59 53.95
N LEU A 290 -15.07 -26.21 52.85
CA LEU A 290 -14.73 -27.60 52.51
C LEU A 290 -13.73 -27.63 51.34
N ILE A 291 -12.49 -27.31 51.66
CA ILE A 291 -11.32 -27.61 50.82
C ILE A 291 -11.41 -29.09 50.43
N VAL A 292 -11.58 -29.36 49.14
CA VAL A 292 -11.39 -30.68 48.55
C VAL A 292 -9.91 -31.02 48.69
N LYS A 293 -9.52 -31.55 49.85
CA LYS A 293 -8.22 -32.20 50.03
C LYS A 293 -8.23 -33.47 49.19
N ALA A 294 -7.79 -33.37 47.95
CA ALA A 294 -7.38 -34.53 47.17
C ALA A 294 -6.13 -35.12 47.84
N LYS A 295 -6.34 -36.01 48.82
CA LYS A 295 -5.26 -36.77 49.42
C LYS A 295 -4.89 -37.88 48.44
N LYS A 296 -3.64 -37.85 47.97
CA LYS A 296 -3.05 -38.92 47.17
C LYS A 296 -2.93 -40.18 48.06
N GLU A 297 -3.57 -41.27 47.67
CA GLU A 297 -3.19 -42.63 48.13
C GLU A 297 -2.02 -43.16 47.29
#